data_AF-A0A0P8UYW4-F1
#
_entry.id   AF-A0A0P8UYW4-F1
#
_cell.length_a   1.000
_cell.length_b   1.000
_cell.length_c   1.000
_cell.angle_alpha   90.00
_cell.angle_beta   90.00
_cell.angle_gamma   90.00
#
_symmetry.space_group_name_H-M   'P 1'
#
loop_
_entity.id
_entity.type
_entity.pdbx_description
1 polymer ?
#
loop_
_entity_poly.entity_id
_entity_poly.type
_entity_poly.pdbx_seq_one_letter_code
_entity_poly.pdbx_strand_id
1 'polypeptide(L)'
;MEELKKRRQQEIRVNKKKNQKFYAFIMSIIAIIIFIFLLRHNKIYSIFWFVGLLIGITLQRSRFCFAASFRDPIMVGSTSILKAIIIAFMVATIGFAIIQYYSIDSSGVIDVYRLPGQISPVGIHTAIGAILFGIGMVIAGGCASGTLMRIGEGFLLQIVVLIGFIIGTVLGAHDFEFWDKLIIRKSPTIYIPKYIGLPTAVILQIIFLTVLYFITDWYDKKNNLMSS
;
A
#
# COMPACT_ATOMS: atom_id res chain seq x y z
N MET A 1 22.50 -36.61 11.76
CA MET A 1 22.43 -35.15 11.51
C MET A 1 22.90 -34.78 10.10
N GLU A 2 24.04 -35.27 9.64
CA GLU A 2 24.55 -35.00 8.28
C GLU A 2 23.70 -35.58 7.15
N GLU A 3 23.18 -36.80 7.32
CA GLU A 3 22.29 -37.39 6.31
C GLU A 3 20.96 -36.66 6.18
N LEU A 4 20.43 -36.12 7.29
CA LEU A 4 19.24 -35.27 7.30
C LEU A 4 19.47 -33.94 6.56
N LYS A 5 20.68 -33.35 6.69
CA LYS A 5 21.07 -32.17 5.91
C LYS A 5 21.19 -32.50 4.41
N LYS A 6 21.80 -33.64 4.06
CA LYS A 6 21.93 -34.08 2.65
C LYS A 6 20.59 -34.37 1.99
N ARG A 7 19.66 -35.04 2.70
CA ARG A 7 18.29 -35.28 2.20
C ARG A 7 17.51 -33.98 1.99
N ARG A 8 17.55 -33.04 2.94
CA ARG A 8 16.98 -31.69 2.75
C ARG A 8 17.61 -30.94 1.58
N GLN A 9 18.93 -31.01 1.42
CA GLN A 9 19.62 -30.36 0.29
C GLN A 9 19.27 -31.00 -1.05
N GLN A 10 19.05 -32.32 -1.11
CA GLN A 10 18.58 -33.02 -2.30
C GLN A 10 17.13 -32.67 -2.65
N GLU A 11 16.21 -32.64 -1.69
CA GLU A 11 14.82 -32.19 -1.93
C GLU A 11 14.77 -30.74 -2.45
N ILE A 12 15.58 -29.85 -1.86
CA ILE A 12 15.71 -28.45 -2.32
C ILE A 12 16.25 -28.42 -3.76
N ARG A 13 17.26 -29.25 -4.12
CA ARG A 13 17.84 -29.29 -5.48
C ARG A 13 16.88 -29.86 -6.53
N VAL A 14 16.14 -30.91 -6.20
CA VAL A 14 15.19 -31.57 -7.13
C VAL A 14 14.03 -30.63 -7.46
N ASN A 15 13.53 -29.88 -6.48
CA ASN A 15 12.45 -28.91 -6.71
C ASN A 15 12.93 -27.63 -7.43
N LYS A 16 14.22 -27.31 -7.37
CA LYS A 16 14.83 -26.10 -7.99
C LYS A 16 15.01 -26.18 -9.51
N LYS A 17 14.72 -27.32 -10.14
CA LYS A 17 14.93 -27.56 -11.58
C LYS A 17 13.65 -27.51 -12.44
N LYS A 18 12.51 -27.06 -11.91
CA LYS A 18 11.42 -26.61 -12.80
C LYS A 18 11.84 -25.29 -13.44
N ASN A 19 11.63 -25.23 -14.75
CA ASN A 19 12.17 -24.25 -15.68
C ASN A 19 11.67 -22.82 -15.38
N GLN A 20 12.16 -22.19 -14.30
CA GLN A 20 11.66 -20.92 -13.76
C GLN A 20 11.76 -19.78 -14.80
N LYS A 21 12.77 -19.84 -15.67
CA LYS A 21 12.93 -18.93 -16.81
C LYS A 21 11.84 -19.12 -17.88
N PHE A 22 11.36 -20.35 -18.08
CA PHE A 22 10.29 -20.67 -19.03
C PHE A 22 8.93 -20.16 -18.54
N TYR A 23 8.62 -20.37 -17.25
CA TYR A 23 7.40 -19.80 -16.66
C TYR A 23 7.41 -18.27 -16.67
N ALA A 24 8.55 -17.64 -16.39
CA ALA A 24 8.70 -16.19 -16.50
C ALA A 24 8.49 -15.71 -17.96
N PHE A 25 9.04 -16.42 -18.94
CA PHE A 25 8.86 -16.11 -20.35
C PHE A 25 7.39 -16.23 -20.80
N ILE A 26 6.71 -17.33 -20.44
CA ILE A 26 5.27 -17.51 -20.69
C ILE A 26 4.44 -16.39 -20.06
N MET A 27 4.71 -16.06 -18.80
CA MET A 27 3.99 -14.98 -18.10
C MET A 27 4.21 -13.62 -18.75
N SER A 28 5.42 -13.34 -19.24
CA SER A 28 5.71 -12.09 -19.97
C SER A 28 4.97 -12.01 -21.31
N ILE A 29 4.85 -13.13 -22.02
CA ILE A 29 4.10 -13.19 -23.29
C ILE A 29 2.60 -13.00 -23.03
N ILE A 30 2.04 -13.69 -22.04
CA ILE A 30 0.64 -13.53 -21.65
C ILE A 30 0.35 -12.07 -21.26
N ALA A 31 1.24 -11.46 -20.49
CA ALA A 31 1.20 -10.05 -20.13
C ALA A 31 1.14 -9.13 -21.37
N ILE A 32 2.02 -9.35 -22.35
CA ILE A 32 2.05 -8.55 -23.58
C ILE A 32 0.79 -8.77 -24.44
N ILE A 33 0.29 -10.00 -24.54
CA ILE A 33 -0.94 -10.32 -25.29
C ILE A 33 -2.14 -9.60 -24.66
N ILE A 34 -2.27 -9.64 -23.34
CA ILE A 34 -3.32 -8.93 -22.60
C ILE A 34 -3.20 -7.43 -22.85
N PHE A 35 -2.00 -6.86 -22.77
CA PHE A 35 -1.78 -5.43 -23.03
C PHE A 35 -2.23 -5.01 -24.45
N ILE A 36 -1.88 -5.79 -25.48
CA ILE A 36 -2.28 -5.54 -26.88
C ILE A 36 -3.80 -5.69 -27.05
N PHE A 37 -4.40 -6.68 -26.39
CA PHE A 37 -5.85 -6.88 -26.42
C PHE A 37 -6.59 -5.69 -25.79
N LEU A 38 -6.11 -5.18 -24.64
CA LEU A 38 -6.70 -4.01 -23.99
C LEU A 38 -6.55 -2.73 -24.82
N LEU A 39 -5.42 -2.55 -25.53
CA LEU A 39 -5.23 -1.41 -26.43
C LEU A 39 -6.27 -1.34 -27.55
N ARG A 40 -6.77 -2.49 -28.03
CA ARG A 40 -7.82 -2.53 -29.05
C ARG A 40 -9.19 -2.13 -28.52
N HIS A 41 -9.46 -2.37 -27.23
CA HIS A 41 -10.77 -2.09 -26.66
C HIS A 41 -10.87 -0.67 -26.10
N ASN A 42 -9.90 -0.24 -25.28
CA ASN A 42 -9.86 1.10 -24.67
C ASN A 42 -8.44 1.42 -24.17
N LYS A 43 -7.91 2.58 -24.59
CA LYS A 43 -6.57 3.03 -24.18
C LYS A 43 -6.42 3.20 -22.66
N ILE A 44 -7.50 3.56 -21.97
CA ILE A 44 -7.49 3.81 -20.52
C ILE A 44 -7.23 2.52 -19.72
N TYR A 45 -7.89 1.42 -20.06
CA TYR A 45 -7.69 0.15 -19.33
C TYR A 45 -6.27 -0.40 -19.52
N SER A 46 -5.69 -0.20 -20.70
CA SER A 46 -4.32 -0.58 -20.99
C SER A 46 -3.31 0.16 -20.09
N ILE A 47 -3.51 1.46 -19.88
CA ILE A 47 -2.67 2.27 -18.97
C ILE A 47 -2.79 1.76 -17.53
N PHE A 48 -4.00 1.49 -17.04
CA PHE A 48 -4.18 0.96 -15.67
C PHE A 48 -3.54 -0.41 -15.48
N TRP A 49 -3.65 -1.28 -16.49
CA TRP A 49 -3.05 -2.60 -16.44
C TRP A 49 -1.51 -2.53 -16.41
N PHE A 50 -0.91 -1.68 -17.24
CA PHE A 50 0.53 -1.46 -17.25
C PHE A 50 1.05 -0.85 -15.94
N VAL A 51 0.38 0.17 -15.43
CA VAL A 51 0.72 0.80 -14.14
C VAL A 51 0.57 -0.20 -12.99
N GLY A 52 -0.50 -1.01 -12.99
CA GLY A 52 -0.71 -2.07 -12.00
C GLY A 52 0.41 -3.11 -11.99
N LEU A 53 0.90 -3.51 -13.18
CA LEU A 53 2.01 -4.44 -13.32
C LEU A 53 3.32 -3.84 -12.77
N LEU A 54 3.62 -2.58 -13.10
CA LEU A 54 4.78 -1.88 -12.57
C LEU A 54 4.73 -1.70 -11.05
N ILE A 55 3.56 -1.36 -10.50
CA ILE A 55 3.35 -1.24 -9.06
C ILE A 55 3.53 -2.61 -8.41
N GLY A 56 2.96 -3.68 -8.96
CA GLY A 56 3.11 -5.04 -8.45
C GLY A 56 4.57 -5.50 -8.36
N ILE A 57 5.35 -5.28 -9.43
CA ILE A 57 6.78 -5.62 -9.45
C ILE A 57 7.56 -4.80 -8.41
N THR A 58 7.30 -3.50 -8.33
CA THR A 58 7.94 -2.59 -7.37
C THR A 58 7.66 -3.03 -5.93
N LEU A 59 6.39 -3.34 -5.64
CA LEU A 59 5.93 -3.82 -4.35
C LEU A 59 6.62 -5.15 -3.96
N GLN A 60 6.66 -6.13 -4.87
CA GLN A 60 7.29 -7.42 -4.65
C GLN A 60 8.80 -7.29 -4.36
N ARG A 61 9.51 -6.44 -5.12
CA ARG A 61 10.95 -6.19 -4.92
C ARG A 61 11.26 -5.45 -3.62
N SER A 62 10.41 -4.50 -3.24
CA SER A 62 10.60 -3.69 -2.03
C SER A 62 10.12 -4.36 -0.75
N ARG A 63 9.41 -5.50 -0.84
CA ARG A 63 8.78 -6.20 0.29
C ARG A 63 7.96 -5.22 1.16
N PHE A 64 7.22 -4.34 0.49
CA PHE A 64 6.57 -3.20 1.11
C PHE A 64 5.40 -3.64 2.02
N CYS A 65 5.57 -3.46 3.33
CA CYS A 65 4.60 -3.89 4.33
C CYS A 65 4.39 -2.81 5.40
N PHE A 66 3.21 -2.18 5.40
CA PHE A 66 2.84 -1.18 6.41
C PHE A 66 2.86 -1.75 7.83
N ALA A 67 2.41 -2.98 8.03
CA ALA A 67 2.43 -3.61 9.36
C ALA A 67 3.87 -3.82 9.88
N ALA A 68 4.80 -4.20 8.99
CA ALA A 68 6.21 -4.36 9.35
C ALA A 68 6.86 -3.01 9.70
N SER A 69 6.48 -1.94 9.00
CA SER A 69 6.95 -0.58 9.27
C SER A 69 6.80 -0.14 10.73
N PHE A 70 5.69 -0.48 11.37
CA PHE A 70 5.44 -0.10 12.77
C PHE A 70 5.99 -1.12 13.76
N ARG A 71 6.06 -2.40 13.38
CA ARG A 71 6.54 -3.48 14.24
C ARG A 71 8.07 -3.56 14.31
N ASP A 72 8.75 -3.38 13.19
CA ASP A 72 10.19 -3.61 13.06
C ASP A 72 11.05 -2.61 13.86
N PRO A 73 10.71 -1.30 13.97
CA PRO A 73 11.40 -0.38 14.86
C PRO A 73 11.30 -0.76 16.34
N ILE A 74 10.22 -1.42 16.75
CA ILE A 74 9.98 -1.82 18.14
C ILE A 74 10.67 -3.14 18.46
N MET A 75 10.61 -4.11 17.53
CA MET A 75 11.12 -5.48 17.75
C MET A 75 12.61 -5.64 17.40
N VAL A 76 13.06 -5.03 16.30
CA VAL A 76 14.39 -5.25 15.71
C VAL A 76 15.26 -3.99 15.78
N GLY A 77 14.63 -2.82 15.97
CA GLY A 77 15.31 -1.51 15.94
C GLY A 77 15.62 -1.02 14.52
N SER A 78 15.34 -1.82 13.49
CA SER A 78 15.51 -1.44 12.08
C SER A 78 14.34 -0.58 11.63
N THR A 79 14.64 0.58 11.06
CA THR A 79 13.65 1.51 10.54
C THR A 79 13.62 1.60 9.01
N SER A 80 14.34 0.69 8.33
CA SER A 80 14.50 0.69 6.86
C SER A 80 13.17 0.77 6.09
N ILE A 81 12.18 -0.06 6.48
CA ILE A 81 10.85 -0.09 5.84
C ILE A 81 10.05 1.18 6.18
N LEU A 82 10.19 1.71 7.40
CA LEU A 82 9.52 2.93 7.83
C LEU A 82 10.04 4.17 7.09
N LYS A 83 11.37 4.28 6.91
CA LYS A 83 11.98 5.31 6.05
C LYS A 83 11.44 5.24 4.62
N ALA A 84 11.31 4.04 4.05
CA ALA A 84 10.78 3.86 2.70
C ALA A 84 9.31 4.33 2.57
N ILE A 85 8.46 4.06 3.57
CA ILE A 85 7.07 4.53 3.59
C ILE A 85 6.98 6.06 3.72
N ILE A 86 7.82 6.68 4.55
CA ILE A 86 7.86 8.14 4.69
C ILE A 86 8.22 8.79 3.36
N ILE A 87 9.26 8.30 2.68
CA ILE A 87 9.65 8.79 1.36
C ILE A 87 8.52 8.58 0.34
N ALA A 88 7.86 7.42 0.35
CA ALA A 88 6.72 7.15 -0.51
C ALA A 88 5.57 8.15 -0.27
N PHE A 89 5.28 8.51 0.99
CA PHE A 89 4.30 9.54 1.30
C PHE A 89 4.73 10.95 0.88
N MET A 90 6.01 11.29 0.93
CA MET A 90 6.50 12.58 0.39
C MET A 90 6.26 12.66 -1.11
N VAL A 91 6.66 11.62 -1.86
CA VAL A 91 6.46 11.56 -3.32
C VAL A 91 4.98 11.57 -3.67
N ALA A 92 4.16 10.80 -2.96
CA ALA A 92 2.71 10.79 -3.15
C ALA A 92 2.10 12.18 -2.88
N THR A 93 2.51 12.86 -1.81
CA THR A 93 2.03 14.20 -1.47
C THR A 93 2.34 15.20 -2.57
N ILE A 94 3.56 15.19 -3.12
CA ILE A 94 3.95 16.05 -4.24
C ILE A 94 3.16 15.70 -5.50
N GLY A 95 3.00 14.41 -5.80
CA GLY A 95 2.24 13.94 -6.97
C GLY A 95 0.77 14.38 -6.91
N PHE A 96 0.10 14.18 -5.77
CA PHE A 96 -1.28 14.65 -5.57
C PHE A 96 -1.37 16.17 -5.60
N ALA A 97 -0.41 16.90 -5.03
CA ALA A 97 -0.39 18.36 -5.08
C ALA A 97 -0.32 18.90 -6.51
N ILE A 98 0.51 18.30 -7.36
CA ILE A 98 0.64 18.67 -8.77
C ILE A 98 -0.66 18.39 -9.53
N ILE A 99 -1.21 17.18 -9.39
CA ILE A 99 -2.47 16.80 -10.04
C ILE A 99 -3.59 17.76 -9.60
N GLN A 100 -3.65 18.07 -8.32
CA GLN A 100 -4.64 18.98 -7.77
C GLN A 100 -4.46 20.41 -8.29
N TYR A 101 -3.23 20.90 -8.40
CA TYR A 101 -2.93 22.21 -8.98
C TYR A 101 -3.41 22.33 -10.43
N TYR A 102 -3.16 21.31 -11.26
CA TYR A 102 -3.63 21.27 -12.65
C TYR A 102 -5.15 21.06 -12.79
N SER A 103 -5.80 20.51 -11.77
CA SER A 103 -7.25 20.27 -11.77
C SER A 103 -8.07 21.50 -11.36
N ILE A 104 -7.42 22.55 -10.84
CA ILE A 104 -8.07 23.83 -10.51
C ILE A 104 -8.14 24.66 -11.81
N ASP A 105 -9.18 24.44 -12.60
CA ASP A 105 -9.46 25.24 -13.79
C ASP A 105 -9.89 26.66 -13.40
N SER A 106 -9.16 27.67 -13.91
CA SER A 106 -9.47 29.06 -14.30
C SER A 106 -10.56 29.91 -13.59
N SER A 107 -11.22 29.41 -12.56
CA SER A 107 -12.43 29.98 -11.96
C SER A 107 -12.21 30.39 -10.50
N GLY A 108 -11.06 30.07 -9.90
CA GLY A 108 -10.74 30.42 -8.52
C GLY A 108 -11.61 29.72 -7.47
N VAL A 109 -12.53 28.84 -7.87
CA VAL A 109 -13.41 28.11 -6.96
C VAL A 109 -12.85 26.70 -6.77
N ILE A 110 -12.37 26.42 -5.57
CA ILE A 110 -11.95 25.08 -5.15
C ILE A 110 -13.23 24.27 -4.96
N ASP A 111 -13.71 23.65 -6.03
CA ASP A 111 -14.89 22.80 -5.98
C ASP A 111 -14.50 21.44 -5.38
N VAL A 112 -14.75 21.29 -4.08
CA VAL A 112 -14.35 20.16 -3.22
C VAL A 112 -14.84 18.81 -3.78
N TYR A 113 -15.88 18.82 -4.62
CA TYR A 113 -16.44 17.62 -5.27
C TYR A 113 -15.77 17.22 -6.59
N ARG A 114 -14.97 18.11 -7.20
CA ARG A 114 -14.24 17.86 -8.47
C ARG A 114 -12.74 17.61 -8.28
N LEU A 115 -12.25 17.70 -7.05
CA LEU A 115 -10.88 17.31 -6.73
C LEU A 115 -10.70 15.79 -6.92
N PRO A 116 -9.65 15.33 -7.63
CA PRO A 116 -9.27 13.93 -7.66
C PRO A 116 -8.72 13.52 -6.29
N GLY A 117 -9.63 13.19 -5.39
CA GLY A 117 -9.36 12.78 -4.02
C GLY A 117 -10.70 12.80 -3.28
N GLN A 118 -11.33 11.65 -3.12
CA GLN A 118 -12.60 11.56 -2.38
C GLN A 118 -12.36 11.99 -0.93
N ILE A 119 -12.66 13.26 -0.61
CA ILE A 119 -12.49 13.81 0.73
C ILE A 119 -13.56 13.18 1.61
N SER A 120 -13.16 12.18 2.37
CA SER A 120 -14.06 11.47 3.27
C SER A 120 -14.12 12.19 4.62
N PRO A 121 -15.30 12.22 5.27
CA PRO A 121 -15.43 12.76 6.62
C PRO A 121 -14.51 12.02 7.58
N VAL A 122 -13.86 12.80 8.44
CA VAL A 122 -13.00 12.28 9.51
C VAL A 122 -13.76 12.44 10.81
N GLY A 123 -14.00 11.32 11.48
CA GLY A 123 -14.80 11.27 12.70
C GLY A 123 -14.54 10.01 13.51
N ILE A 124 -15.33 9.81 14.56
CA ILE A 124 -15.19 8.64 15.48
C ILE A 124 -15.21 7.31 14.73
N HIS A 125 -15.97 7.23 13.64
CA HIS A 125 -16.06 6.05 12.78
C HIS A 125 -14.71 5.66 12.17
N THR A 126 -13.87 6.65 11.78
CA THR A 126 -12.53 6.38 11.24
C THR A 126 -11.59 5.82 12.31
N ALA A 127 -11.69 6.29 13.55
CA ALA A 127 -10.91 5.78 14.67
C ALA A 127 -11.29 4.34 15.02
N ILE A 128 -12.60 4.04 15.10
CA ILE A 128 -13.10 2.68 15.34
C ILE A 128 -12.66 1.74 14.20
N GLY A 129 -12.80 2.18 12.96
CA GLY A 129 -12.35 1.44 11.77
C GLY A 129 -10.84 1.17 11.78
N ALA A 130 -10.02 2.17 12.15
CA ALA A 130 -8.57 2.03 12.24
C ALA A 130 -8.15 1.01 13.30
N ILE A 131 -8.82 0.99 14.47
CA ILE A 131 -8.57 0.01 15.53
C ILE A 131 -8.94 -1.39 15.05
N LEU A 132 -10.13 -1.57 14.48
CA LEU A 132 -10.59 -2.87 13.98
C LEU A 132 -9.69 -3.40 12.86
N PHE A 133 -9.30 -2.51 11.93
CA PHE A 133 -8.35 -2.84 10.87
C PHE A 133 -6.97 -3.20 11.42
N GLY A 134 -6.50 -2.49 12.45
CA GLY A 134 -5.26 -2.80 13.17
C GLY A 134 -5.26 -4.19 13.79
N ILE A 135 -6.34 -4.54 14.51
CA ILE A 135 -6.53 -5.87 15.08
C ILE A 135 -6.53 -6.93 13.97
N GLY A 136 -7.24 -6.68 12.88
CA GLY A 136 -7.25 -7.54 11.70
C GLY A 136 -5.86 -7.76 11.09
N MET A 137 -5.05 -6.70 10.96
CA MET A 137 -3.66 -6.80 10.46
C MET A 137 -2.78 -7.68 11.36
N VAL A 138 -2.95 -7.62 12.67
CA VAL A 138 -2.21 -8.46 13.62
C VAL A 138 -2.62 -9.93 13.49
N ILE A 139 -3.93 -10.22 13.43
CA ILE A 139 -4.45 -11.59 13.27
C ILE A 139 -4.03 -12.19 11.93
N ALA A 140 -4.08 -11.39 10.85
CA ALA A 140 -3.70 -11.80 9.51
C ALA A 140 -2.18 -12.02 9.33
N GLY A 141 -1.34 -11.56 10.27
CA GLY A 141 0.12 -11.65 10.17
C GLY A 141 0.71 -10.84 9.00
N GLY A 142 0.02 -9.78 8.58
CA GLY A 142 0.42 -8.93 7.44
C GLY A 142 -0.58 -7.81 7.13
N CYS A 143 -0.16 -6.88 6.28
CA CYS A 143 -1.04 -5.84 5.73
C CYS A 143 -1.54 -6.25 4.33
N ALA A 144 -2.59 -5.59 3.82
CA ALA A 144 -3.19 -5.91 2.53
C ALA A 144 -2.18 -5.97 1.37
N SER A 145 -1.26 -5.01 1.26
CA SER A 145 -0.22 -5.05 0.21
C SER A 145 0.70 -6.27 0.35
N GLY A 146 1.09 -6.60 1.58
CA GLY A 146 1.92 -7.76 1.88
C GLY A 146 1.21 -9.09 1.61
N THR A 147 -0.12 -9.16 1.83
CA THR A 147 -0.90 -10.37 1.53
C THR A 147 -0.95 -10.63 0.03
N LEU A 148 -1.25 -9.60 -0.77
CA LEU A 148 -1.25 -9.67 -2.24
C LEU A 148 0.10 -10.12 -2.81
N MET A 149 1.21 -9.57 -2.31
CA MET A 149 2.55 -9.98 -2.76
C MET A 149 2.88 -11.43 -2.42
N ARG A 150 2.58 -11.88 -1.19
CA ARG A 150 2.84 -13.27 -0.76
C ARG A 150 2.00 -14.28 -1.54
N ILE A 151 0.77 -13.93 -1.91
CA ILE A 151 -0.04 -14.76 -2.82
C ILE A 151 0.61 -14.84 -4.19
N GLY A 152 1.14 -13.73 -4.70
CA GLY A 152 1.92 -13.69 -5.95
C GLY A 152 3.20 -14.55 -5.91
N GLU A 153 3.82 -14.68 -4.74
CA GLU A 153 4.97 -15.58 -4.49
C GLU A 153 4.57 -17.06 -4.30
N GLY A 154 3.28 -17.38 -4.26
CA GLY A 154 2.75 -18.75 -4.14
C GLY A 154 2.49 -19.23 -2.72
N PHE A 155 2.43 -18.33 -1.72
CA PHE A 155 2.07 -18.70 -0.35
C PHE A 155 0.57 -18.96 -0.23
N LEU A 156 0.18 -20.24 -0.32
CA LEU A 156 -1.23 -20.67 -0.29
C LEU A 156 -1.96 -20.26 1.00
N LEU A 157 -1.28 -20.19 2.14
CA LEU A 157 -1.89 -19.76 3.41
C LEU A 157 -2.49 -18.35 3.31
N GLN A 158 -1.87 -17.50 2.49
CA GLN A 158 -2.29 -16.11 2.34
C GLN A 158 -3.57 -15.96 1.51
N ILE A 159 -3.96 -16.98 0.73
CA ILE A 159 -5.23 -17.01 0.00
C ILE A 159 -6.41 -17.03 0.98
N VAL A 160 -6.31 -17.76 2.09
CA VAL A 160 -7.36 -17.78 3.13
C VAL A 160 -7.57 -16.39 3.71
N VAL A 161 -6.47 -15.67 3.97
CA VAL A 161 -6.51 -14.28 4.44
C VAL A 161 -7.14 -13.36 3.40
N LEU A 162 -6.84 -13.55 2.11
CA LEU A 162 -7.45 -12.77 1.03
C LEU A 162 -8.97 -13.01 0.95
N ILE A 163 -9.41 -14.27 1.07
CA ILE A 163 -10.84 -14.61 1.09
C ILE A 163 -11.53 -13.92 2.28
N GLY A 164 -10.94 -13.99 3.47
CA GLY A 164 -11.45 -13.29 4.65
C GLY A 164 -11.51 -11.77 4.45
N PHE A 165 -10.49 -11.20 3.81
CA PHE A 165 -10.46 -9.77 3.48
C PHE A 165 -11.56 -9.38 2.49
N ILE A 166 -11.81 -10.20 1.46
CA ILE A 166 -12.88 -9.98 0.49
C ILE A 166 -14.25 -10.04 1.18
N ILE A 167 -14.51 -11.08 1.98
CA ILE A 167 -15.77 -11.23 2.71
C ILE A 167 -15.99 -10.04 3.65
N GLY A 168 -14.98 -9.67 4.44
CA GLY A 168 -15.05 -8.53 5.34
C GLY A 168 -15.29 -7.20 4.62
N THR A 169 -14.65 -6.99 3.47
CA THR A 169 -14.84 -5.77 2.66
C THR A 169 -16.25 -5.71 2.06
N VAL A 170 -16.78 -6.84 1.57
CA VAL A 170 -18.14 -6.91 1.00
C VAL A 170 -19.20 -6.68 2.08
N LEU A 171 -19.06 -7.31 3.25
CA LEU A 171 -19.96 -7.08 4.38
C LEU A 171 -19.89 -5.63 4.87
N GLY A 172 -18.68 -5.10 5.01
CA GLY A 172 -18.47 -3.69 5.37
C GLY A 172 -19.09 -2.72 4.36
N ALA A 173 -19.04 -3.03 3.06
CA ALA A 173 -19.67 -2.22 2.02
C ALA A 173 -21.20 -2.29 2.05
N HIS A 174 -21.77 -3.46 2.37
CA HIS A 174 -23.21 -3.62 2.54
C HIS A 174 -23.72 -2.81 3.74
N ASP A 175 -23.03 -2.92 4.88
CA ASP A 175 -23.44 -2.21 6.10
C ASP A 175 -23.06 -0.73 6.08
N PHE A 176 -22.25 -0.29 5.10
CA PHE A 176 -21.82 1.09 4.97
C PHE A 176 -23.01 2.06 4.89
N GLU A 177 -24.10 1.70 4.23
CA GLU A 177 -25.28 2.58 4.11
C GLU A 177 -25.97 2.80 5.47
N PHE A 178 -25.93 1.80 6.35
CA PHE A 178 -26.46 1.89 7.71
C PHE A 178 -25.58 2.81 8.57
N TRP A 179 -24.25 2.59 8.54
CA TRP A 179 -23.29 3.42 9.27
C TRP A 179 -23.23 4.86 8.73
N ASP A 180 -23.48 5.06 7.43
CA ASP A 180 -23.49 6.38 6.79
C ASP A 180 -24.58 7.28 7.36
N LYS A 181 -25.80 6.73 7.44
CA LYS A 181 -26.98 7.42 7.97
C LYS A 181 -26.86 7.72 9.47
N LEU A 182 -26.20 6.85 10.23
CA LEU A 182 -26.09 6.99 11.69
C LEU A 182 -25.00 7.97 12.13
N ILE A 183 -23.80 7.89 11.54
CA ILE A 183 -22.59 8.53 12.12
C ILE A 183 -21.80 9.36 11.09
N ILE A 184 -21.75 8.95 9.82
CA ILE A 184 -20.83 9.52 8.83
C ILE A 184 -21.35 10.86 8.29
N ARG A 185 -22.65 10.98 7.99
CA ARG A 185 -23.26 12.24 7.51
C ARG A 185 -23.17 13.40 8.50
N LYS A 186 -23.09 13.10 9.80
CA LYS A 186 -23.05 14.09 10.87
C LYS A 186 -21.62 14.51 11.23
N SER A 187 -20.61 13.83 10.69
CA SER A 187 -19.21 14.08 10.99
C SER A 187 -18.63 15.16 10.06
N PRO A 188 -17.87 16.15 10.60
CA PRO A 188 -17.35 17.25 9.80
C PRO A 188 -16.28 16.77 8.80
N THR A 189 -16.38 17.18 7.54
CA THR A 189 -15.32 17.03 6.54
C THR A 189 -14.28 18.13 6.74
N ILE A 190 -13.24 17.85 7.52
CA ILE A 190 -12.17 18.80 7.79
C ILE A 190 -11.17 18.76 6.64
N TYR A 191 -11.33 19.65 5.66
CA TYR A 191 -10.38 19.82 4.57
C TYR A 191 -9.41 20.96 4.90
N ILE A 192 -8.25 20.61 5.48
CA ILE A 192 -7.21 21.55 5.92
C ILE A 192 -6.78 22.52 4.78
N PRO A 193 -6.62 22.09 3.50
CA PRO A 193 -6.22 23.00 2.43
C PRO A 193 -7.27 24.07 2.08
N LYS A 194 -8.53 23.97 2.53
CA LYS A 194 -9.55 25.02 2.39
C LYS A 194 -9.23 26.26 3.21
N TYR A 195 -8.56 26.09 4.34
CA TYR A 195 -8.32 27.15 5.32
C TYR A 195 -6.94 27.81 5.16
N ILE A 196 -5.94 27.05 4.72
CA ILE A 196 -4.51 27.45 4.74
C ILE A 196 -3.96 27.64 3.30
N GLY A 197 -4.73 27.23 2.29
CA GLY A 197 -4.30 27.20 0.90
C GLY A 197 -3.52 25.93 0.55
N LEU A 198 -3.71 25.43 -0.67
CA LEU A 198 -3.06 24.23 -1.20
C LEU A 198 -1.53 24.23 -1.04
N PRO A 199 -0.77 25.28 -1.45
CA PRO A 199 0.68 25.24 -1.38
C PRO A 199 1.19 25.20 0.07
N THR A 200 0.57 25.96 0.97
CA THR A 200 0.96 26.02 2.38
C THR A 200 0.72 24.69 3.09
N ALA A 201 -0.42 24.04 2.81
CA ALA A 201 -0.74 22.72 3.37
C ALA A 201 0.26 21.65 2.93
N VAL A 202 0.69 21.68 1.66
CA VAL A 202 1.68 20.75 1.11
C VAL A 202 3.06 20.98 1.73
N ILE A 203 3.49 22.25 1.86
CA ILE A 203 4.77 22.59 2.49
C ILE A 203 4.79 22.12 3.95
N LEU A 204 3.72 22.39 4.71
CA LEU A 204 3.61 21.96 6.11
C LEU A 204 3.70 20.43 6.23
N GLN A 205 3.01 19.69 5.35
CA GLN A 205 3.04 18.24 5.32
C GLN A 205 4.45 17.70 5.00
N ILE A 206 5.14 18.29 4.02
CA ILE A 206 6.52 17.89 3.67
C ILE A 206 7.48 18.16 4.83
N ILE A 207 7.35 19.30 5.51
CA ILE A 207 8.14 19.62 6.71
C ILE A 207 7.91 18.57 7.79
N PHE A 208 6.64 18.26 8.08
CA PHE A 208 6.29 17.25 9.07
C PHE A 208 6.87 15.87 8.75
N LEU A 209 6.76 15.42 7.49
CA LEU A 209 7.35 14.16 7.05
C LEU A 209 8.89 14.18 7.12
N THR A 210 9.52 15.32 6.85
CA THR A 210 10.98 15.46 6.93
C THR A 210 11.47 15.37 8.36
N VAL A 211 10.78 16.01 9.31
CA VAL A 211 11.06 15.88 10.73
C VAL A 211 10.91 14.42 11.17
N LEU A 212 9.84 13.75 10.74
CA LEU A 212 9.60 12.35 11.07
C LEU A 212 10.66 11.41 10.48
N TYR A 213 11.16 11.71 9.27
CA TYR A 213 12.30 11.02 8.67
C TYR A 213 13.57 11.18 9.51
N PHE A 214 13.89 12.40 9.96
CA PHE A 214 15.06 12.65 10.83
C PHE A 214 14.94 11.94 12.18
N ILE A 215 13.75 11.95 12.81
CA ILE A 215 13.50 11.21 14.06
C ILE A 215 13.74 9.72 13.85
N THR A 216 13.25 9.19 12.74
CA THR A 216 13.43 7.79 12.37
C THR A 216 14.91 7.46 12.15
N ASP A 217 15.65 8.32 11.44
CA ASP A 217 17.08 8.13 11.20
C ASP A 217 17.91 8.19 12.48
N TRP A 218 17.57 9.10 13.38
CA TRP A 218 18.17 9.18 14.70
C TRP A 218 17.90 7.92 15.54
N TYR A 219 16.65 7.42 15.51
CA TYR A 219 16.28 6.19 16.22
C TYR A 219 17.01 4.97 15.66
N ASP A 220 17.14 4.86 14.33
CA ASP A 220 17.89 3.82 13.65
C ASP A 220 19.36 3.79 14.10
N LYS A 221 20.03 4.95 14.10
CA LYS A 221 21.44 5.07 14.52
C LYS A 221 21.67 4.67 15.98
N LYS A 222 20.67 4.84 16.84
CA LYS A 222 20.78 4.56 18.27
C LYS A 222 20.45 3.12 18.63
N ASN A 223 19.49 2.51 17.94
CA ASN A 223 18.85 1.26 18.37
C ASN A 223 18.97 0.12 17.36
N ASN A 224 19.58 0.33 16.19
CA ASN A 224 19.70 -0.72 15.18
C ASN A 224 20.69 -1.82 15.62
N LEU A 225 20.15 -2.97 16.01
CA LEU A 225 20.90 -4.13 16.48
C LEU A 225 21.68 -4.85 15.35
N MET A 226 21.45 -4.48 14.08
CA MET A 226 22.10 -5.10 12.92
C MET A 226 23.33 -4.33 12.41
N SER A 227 23.69 -3.18 13.03
CA SER A 227 24.86 -2.38 12.65
C SER A 227 26.08 -2.57 13.58
N SER A 228 26.10 -3.61 14.40
CA SER A 228 27.26 -4.01 15.20
C SER A 228 27.98 -5.21 14.61
#